data_AF-A0A3S9P2S0-F1
#
_entry.id   AF-A0A3S9P2S0-F1
#
_cell.length_a   1.000
_cell.length_b   1.000
_cell.length_c   1.000
_cell.angle_alpha   90.00
_cell.angle_beta   90.00
_cell.angle_gamma   90.00
#
_symmetry.space_group_name_H-M   'P 1'
#
loop_
_entity.id
_entity.type
_entity.pdbx_description
1 polymer ?
#
loop_
_entity_poly.entity_id
_entity_poly.type
_entity_poly.pdbx_seq_one_letter_code
_entity_poly.pdbx_strand_id
1 'polypeptide(L)'
;MITGSELITLVRDNDFFNEMTKLKKDFLKIDPNFMDLSDDDFISIILISPSIGITLANGSVSHYEEITLRRKARKLSRRSFFQKNDPLAPALKYLSYNFSEWEHRFYELIKITMHSSLKANNVILETLKNPESLTGDLKRDILNAPFIFVKFISFLFMEEDDDLLNERSITEVELDKIKEIGSVLEIDNVPVFQVFCDSFVVRPGNVV
;
A
#
# COMPACT_ATOMS: atom_id res chain seq x y z
N MET A 1 -2.42 8.00 -7.41
CA MET A 1 -1.12 7.66 -6.82
C MET A 1 -0.70 8.77 -5.88
N ILE A 2 -0.18 8.39 -4.72
CA ILE A 2 0.52 9.31 -3.83
C ILE A 2 1.83 9.72 -4.51
N THR A 3 2.06 11.01 -4.64
CA THR A 3 3.29 11.60 -5.19
C THR A 3 4.38 11.67 -4.12
N GLY A 4 5.64 11.78 -4.54
CA GLY A 4 6.77 11.91 -3.61
C GLY A 4 6.69 13.13 -2.68
N SER A 5 5.99 14.20 -3.09
CA SER A 5 5.76 15.40 -2.25
C SER A 5 4.59 15.23 -1.28
N GLU A 6 3.49 14.60 -1.71
CA GLU A 6 2.40 14.19 -0.82
C GLU A 6 2.92 13.23 0.26
N LEU A 7 3.79 12.30 -0.12
CA LEU A 7 4.44 11.37 0.79
C LEU A 7 5.17 12.08 1.93
N ILE A 8 5.98 13.12 1.64
CA ILE A 8 6.67 13.93 2.67
C ILE A 8 5.66 14.43 3.70
N THR A 9 4.53 14.94 3.23
CA THR A 9 3.51 15.51 4.11
C THR A 9 2.87 14.43 4.98
N LEU A 10 2.62 13.25 4.43
CA LEU A 10 2.02 12.13 5.15
C LEU A 10 2.98 11.55 6.21
N VAL A 11 4.28 11.55 5.95
CA VAL A 11 5.29 10.98 6.86
C VAL A 11 5.91 11.99 7.82
N ARG A 12 5.39 13.22 7.89
CA ARG A 12 5.84 14.27 8.84
C ARG A 12 5.37 14.07 10.28
N ASP A 13 4.73 12.93 10.56
CA ASP A 13 4.30 12.54 11.89
C ASP A 13 5.47 12.00 12.72
N ASN A 14 5.63 12.51 13.94
CA ASN A 14 6.73 12.11 14.83
C ASN A 14 6.64 10.63 15.26
N ASP A 15 5.43 10.12 15.47
CA ASP A 15 5.22 8.73 15.87
C ASP A 15 5.59 7.81 14.71
N PHE A 16 5.18 8.16 13.48
CA PHE A 16 5.63 7.45 12.27
C PHE A 16 7.15 7.45 12.15
N PHE A 17 7.80 8.61 12.26
CA PHE A 17 9.25 8.71 12.08
C PHE A 17 10.04 7.89 13.11
N ASN A 18 9.58 7.89 14.37
CA ASN A 18 10.20 7.13 15.45
C ASN A 18 10.09 5.61 15.21
N GLU A 19 8.91 5.12 14.84
CA GLU A 19 8.72 3.69 14.56
C GLU A 19 9.42 3.26 13.26
N MET A 20 9.39 4.10 12.22
CA MET A 20 10.12 3.86 10.97
C MET A 20 11.63 3.74 11.23
N THR A 21 12.20 4.63 12.03
CA THR A 21 13.64 4.61 12.35
C THR A 21 14.04 3.34 13.10
N LYS A 22 13.22 2.86 14.04
CA LYS A 22 13.46 1.59 14.73
C LYS A 22 13.41 0.42 13.76
N LEU A 23 12.35 0.37 12.94
CA LEU A 23 12.14 -0.71 11.99
C LEU A 23 13.25 -0.78 10.93
N LYS A 24 13.68 0.38 10.44
CA LYS A 24 14.79 0.52 9.50
C LYS A 24 16.08 -0.04 10.09
N LYS A 25 16.40 0.29 11.35
CA LYS A 25 17.61 -0.22 12.02
C LYS A 25 17.62 -1.75 12.06
N ASP A 26 16.48 -2.39 12.25
CA ASP A 26 16.41 -3.85 12.21
C ASP A 26 16.56 -4.37 10.80
N PHE A 27 15.94 -3.72 9.82
CA PHE A 27 16.02 -4.12 8.42
C PHE A 27 17.45 -4.05 7.89
N LEU A 28 18.19 -2.99 8.21
CA LEU A 28 19.58 -2.79 7.79
C LEU A 28 20.57 -3.82 8.37
N LYS A 29 20.22 -4.52 9.45
CA LYS A 29 21.09 -5.56 10.04
C LYS A 29 21.09 -6.86 9.25
N ILE A 30 20.12 -7.07 8.37
CA ILE A 30 19.93 -8.32 7.64
C ILE A 30 21.05 -8.54 6.61
N ASP A 31 21.31 -7.53 5.79
CA ASP A 31 22.26 -7.61 4.69
C ASP A 31 23.05 -6.30 4.60
N PRO A 32 24.40 -6.35 4.59
CA PRO A 32 25.24 -5.17 4.36
C PRO A 32 24.89 -4.37 3.09
N ASN A 33 24.35 -5.02 2.05
CA ASN A 33 23.89 -4.36 0.82
C ASN A 33 22.73 -3.38 1.06
N PHE A 34 22.06 -3.45 2.21
CA PHE A 34 20.98 -2.54 2.56
C PHE A 34 21.48 -1.23 3.18
N MET A 35 22.75 -1.16 3.61
CA MET A 35 23.32 0.01 4.32
C MET A 35 23.12 1.35 3.59
N ASP A 36 23.06 1.31 2.25
CA ASP A 36 22.87 2.50 1.42
C ASP A 36 21.39 2.92 1.22
N LEU A 37 20.42 2.18 1.78
CA LEU A 37 19.00 2.54 1.74
C LEU A 37 18.76 3.86 2.48
N SER A 38 18.27 4.86 1.75
CA SER A 38 17.81 6.12 2.34
C SER A 38 16.50 5.95 3.11
N ASP A 39 16.09 6.97 3.86
CA ASP A 39 14.79 6.95 4.53
C ASP A 39 13.65 6.95 3.50
N ASP A 40 13.78 7.74 2.43
CA ASP A 40 12.82 7.74 1.32
C ASP A 40 12.71 6.35 0.65
N ASP A 41 13.84 5.64 0.46
CA ASP A 41 13.83 4.28 -0.08
C ASP A 41 13.08 3.33 0.86
N PHE A 42 13.37 3.38 2.16
CA PHE A 42 12.75 2.49 3.14
C PHE A 42 11.25 2.77 3.32
N ILE A 43 10.84 4.04 3.33
CA ILE A 43 9.44 4.45 3.31
C ILE A 43 8.74 3.91 2.06
N SER A 44 9.41 3.96 0.90
CA SER A 44 8.87 3.41 -0.34
C SER A 44 8.60 1.91 -0.23
N ILE A 45 9.53 1.15 0.38
CA ILE A 45 9.36 -0.29 0.65
C ILE A 45 8.16 -0.54 1.55
N ILE A 46 8.06 0.18 2.66
CA ILE A 46 6.93 0.07 3.61
C ILE A 46 5.62 0.27 2.87
N LEU A 47 5.53 1.35 2.08
CA LEU A 47 4.30 1.76 1.42
C LEU A 47 3.84 0.82 0.30
N ILE A 48 4.76 0.14 -0.38
CA ILE A 48 4.37 -0.86 -1.38
C ILE A 48 4.12 -2.25 -0.79
N SER A 49 4.30 -2.44 0.52
CA SER A 49 4.08 -3.73 1.17
C SER A 49 2.68 -4.33 0.94
N PRO A 50 1.57 -3.57 0.85
CA PRO A 50 0.27 -4.15 0.50
C PRO A 50 0.29 -4.79 -0.89
N SER A 51 0.89 -4.11 -1.87
CA SER A 51 1.03 -4.65 -3.23
C SER A 51 1.90 -5.91 -3.26
N ILE A 52 2.96 -5.97 -2.45
CA ILE A 52 3.78 -7.18 -2.28
C ILE A 52 2.92 -8.32 -1.70
N GLY A 53 2.16 -8.06 -0.64
CA GLY A 53 1.29 -9.04 0.00
C GLY A 53 0.23 -9.60 -0.94
N ILE A 54 -0.43 -8.74 -1.73
CA ILE A 54 -1.43 -9.14 -2.73
C ILE A 54 -0.77 -10.02 -3.81
N THR A 55 0.38 -9.59 -4.33
CA THR A 55 1.11 -10.36 -5.37
C THR A 55 1.52 -11.74 -4.83
N LEU A 56 2.00 -11.82 -3.59
CA LEU A 56 2.40 -13.06 -2.96
C LEU A 56 1.22 -13.96 -2.55
N ALA A 57 -0.01 -13.46 -2.53
CA ALA A 57 -1.18 -14.24 -2.14
C ALA A 57 -1.39 -15.47 -3.04
N ASN A 58 -0.98 -15.39 -4.32
CA ASN A 58 -0.99 -16.51 -5.25
C ASN A 58 0.18 -17.50 -5.06
N GLY A 59 1.00 -17.34 -4.02
CA GLY A 59 2.12 -18.21 -3.66
C GLY A 59 3.42 -17.97 -4.42
N SER A 60 3.42 -17.13 -5.46
CA SER A 60 4.63 -16.71 -6.17
C SER A 60 4.47 -15.35 -6.82
N VAL A 61 5.59 -14.67 -7.06
CA VAL A 61 5.66 -13.39 -7.79
C VAL A 61 6.27 -13.66 -9.17
N SER A 62 5.53 -13.35 -10.23
CA SER A 62 6.04 -13.38 -11.60
C SER A 62 7.08 -12.29 -11.82
N HIS A 63 7.91 -12.46 -12.86
CA HIS A 63 8.90 -11.45 -13.20
C HIS A 63 8.27 -10.09 -13.59
N TYR A 64 7.07 -10.11 -14.17
CA TYR A 64 6.34 -8.89 -14.51
C TYR A 64 5.91 -8.14 -13.24
N GLU A 65 5.33 -8.84 -12.27
CA GLU A 65 4.93 -8.25 -10.99
C GLU A 65 6.13 -7.71 -10.22
N GLU A 66 7.28 -8.41 -10.23
CA GLU A 66 8.53 -7.92 -9.64
C GLU A 66 8.96 -6.58 -10.27
N ILE A 67 8.86 -6.45 -11.59
CA ILE A 67 9.15 -5.20 -12.31
C ILE A 67 8.15 -4.11 -11.91
N THR A 68 6.85 -4.43 -11.84
CA THR A 68 5.80 -3.48 -11.44
C THR A 68 6.00 -2.96 -10.03
N LEU A 69 6.28 -3.85 -9.06
CA LEU A 69 6.59 -3.49 -7.68
C LEU A 69 7.83 -2.59 -7.58
N ARG A 70 8.90 -2.92 -8.31
CA ARG A 70 10.11 -2.07 -8.38
C ARG A 70 9.81 -0.69 -8.96
N ARG A 71 9.05 -0.62 -10.05
CA ARG A 71 8.65 0.67 -10.65
C ARG A 71 7.83 1.49 -9.66
N LYS A 72 6.89 0.87 -8.94
CA LYS A 72 6.05 1.52 -7.93
C LYS A 72 6.88 2.06 -6.77
N ALA A 73 7.80 1.27 -6.21
CA ALA A 73 8.73 1.72 -5.17
C ALA A 73 9.62 2.87 -5.66
N ARG A 74 10.12 2.79 -6.90
CA ARG A 74 10.99 3.81 -7.49
C ARG A 74 10.29 5.13 -7.77
N LYS A 75 8.98 5.14 -8.05
CA LYS A 75 8.22 6.40 -8.18
C LYS A 75 8.13 7.18 -6.86
N LEU A 76 8.31 6.52 -5.71
CA LEU A 76 8.25 7.11 -4.39
C LEU A 76 9.63 7.51 -3.86
N SER A 77 10.66 6.72 -4.19
CA SER A 77 12.04 7.04 -3.86
C SER A 77 12.52 8.26 -4.64
N ARG A 78 13.09 9.24 -3.94
CA ARG A 78 13.58 10.49 -4.57
C ARG A 78 14.97 10.37 -5.18
N ARG A 79 15.65 9.23 -5.05
CA ARG A 79 16.97 9.04 -5.69
C ARG A 79 16.79 8.84 -7.19
N SER A 80 17.65 9.51 -7.97
CA SER A 80 17.65 9.43 -9.43
C SER A 80 17.93 7.99 -9.92
N PHE A 81 17.26 7.62 -11.01
CA PHE A 81 17.25 6.30 -11.69
C PHE A 81 18.63 5.73 -12.09
N PHE A 82 19.74 6.39 -11.77
CA PHE A 82 21.05 6.16 -12.40
C PHE A 82 22.20 5.92 -11.41
N GLN A 83 21.93 5.39 -10.22
CA GLN A 83 23.01 4.81 -9.41
C GLN A 83 23.35 3.41 -9.97
N LYS A 84 24.64 3.16 -10.25
CA LYS A 84 25.13 1.85 -10.75
C LYS A 84 24.71 0.68 -9.86
N ASN A 85 24.49 0.93 -8.56
CA ASN A 85 23.98 -0.01 -7.59
C ASN A 85 22.70 0.56 -6.98
N ASP A 86 21.55 0.03 -7.40
CA ASP A 86 20.24 0.34 -6.83
C ASP A 86 20.09 -0.39 -5.48
N PRO A 87 20.02 0.29 -4.31
CA PRO A 87 19.85 -0.37 -3.02
C PRO A 87 18.41 -0.87 -2.77
N LEU A 88 17.41 -0.37 -3.51
CA LEU A 88 16.02 -0.83 -3.45
C LEU A 88 15.87 -2.21 -4.09
N ALA A 89 16.58 -2.48 -5.18
CA ALA A 89 16.48 -3.77 -5.89
C ALA A 89 16.79 -5.00 -5.00
N PRO A 90 17.93 -5.07 -4.27
CA PRO A 90 18.22 -6.19 -3.38
C PRO A 90 17.27 -6.22 -2.16
N ALA A 91 16.87 -5.07 -1.63
CA ALA A 91 15.94 -4.98 -0.51
C ALA A 91 14.55 -5.53 -0.86
N LEU A 92 14.01 -5.15 -2.03
CA LEU A 92 12.73 -5.67 -2.53
C LEU A 92 12.81 -7.16 -2.84
N LYS A 93 13.92 -7.60 -3.44
CA LYS A 93 14.15 -9.03 -3.69
C LYS A 93 14.13 -9.82 -2.38
N TYR A 94 14.88 -9.39 -1.37
CA TYR A 94 14.86 -10.02 -0.05
C TYR A 94 13.45 -10.06 0.53
N LEU A 95 12.74 -8.94 0.46
CA LEU A 95 11.42 -8.80 1.02
C LEU A 95 10.41 -9.75 0.36
N SER A 96 10.47 -9.95 -0.95
CA SER A 96 9.59 -10.92 -1.65
C SER A 96 9.75 -12.36 -1.16
N TYR A 97 10.92 -12.74 -0.63
CA TYR A 97 11.15 -14.08 -0.08
C TYR A 97 10.85 -14.18 1.43
N ASN A 98 10.93 -13.07 2.15
CA ASN A 98 10.84 -13.04 3.62
C ASN A 98 9.68 -12.15 4.09
N PHE A 99 8.66 -11.95 3.25
CA PHE A 99 7.64 -10.94 3.48
C PHE A 99 6.88 -11.14 4.78
N SER A 100 6.56 -12.38 5.14
CA SER A 100 5.82 -12.72 6.36
C SER A 100 6.48 -12.23 7.66
N GLU A 101 7.81 -12.05 7.67
CA GLU A 101 8.53 -11.52 8.84
C GLU A 101 8.31 -10.01 9.03
N TRP A 102 7.98 -9.30 7.95
CA TRP A 102 7.94 -7.84 7.89
C TRP A 102 6.53 -7.30 7.70
N GLU A 103 5.64 -8.09 7.12
CA GLU A 103 4.28 -7.74 6.71
C GLU A 103 3.53 -6.95 7.78
N HIS A 104 3.30 -7.55 8.95
CA HIS A 104 2.59 -6.90 10.04
C HIS A 104 3.30 -5.62 10.50
N ARG A 105 4.64 -5.62 10.56
CA ARG A 105 5.43 -4.45 11.00
C ARG A 105 5.29 -3.28 10.03
N PHE A 106 5.19 -3.57 8.72
CA PHE A 106 4.95 -2.55 7.71
C PHE A 106 3.51 -2.05 7.70
N TYR A 107 2.53 -2.94 7.89
CA TYR A 107 1.12 -2.54 7.95
C TYR A 107 0.83 -1.65 9.16
N GLU A 108 1.45 -1.89 10.31
CA GLU A 108 1.34 -1.00 11.47
C GLU A 108 1.87 0.42 11.17
N LEU A 109 2.98 0.56 10.43
CA LEU A 109 3.46 1.88 10.01
C LEU A 109 2.51 2.57 9.03
N ILE A 110 1.96 1.83 8.06
CA ILE A 110 0.96 2.36 7.13
C ILE A 110 -0.29 2.84 7.89
N LYS A 111 -0.74 2.05 8.87
CA LYS A 111 -1.86 2.37 9.74
C LYS A 111 -1.62 3.66 10.49
N ILE A 112 -0.45 3.85 11.10
CA ILE A 112 -0.09 5.12 11.78
C ILE A 112 -0.21 6.30 10.81
N THR A 113 0.39 6.20 9.62
CA THR A 113 0.33 7.26 8.59
C THR A 113 -1.10 7.57 8.15
N MET A 114 -1.90 6.54 7.93
CA MET A 114 -3.28 6.71 7.48
C MET A 114 -4.14 7.31 8.59
N HIS A 115 -3.99 6.83 9.82
CA HIS A 115 -4.75 7.31 10.97
C HIS A 115 -4.41 8.76 11.29
N SER A 116 -3.13 9.15 11.27
CA SER A 116 -2.76 10.55 11.49
C SER A 116 -3.35 11.47 10.41
N SER A 117 -3.38 11.00 9.16
CA SER A 117 -3.91 11.75 8.03
C SER A 117 -5.44 11.86 8.01
N LEU A 118 -6.15 10.79 8.40
CA LEU A 118 -7.62 10.75 8.42
C LEU A 118 -8.22 11.33 9.71
N LYS A 119 -7.55 11.16 10.85
CA LYS A 119 -8.04 11.65 12.16
C LYS A 119 -7.72 13.12 12.43
N ALA A 120 -6.91 13.77 11.60
CA ALA A 120 -6.71 15.21 11.69
C ALA A 120 -8.03 16.01 11.55
N ASN A 121 -9.08 15.39 11.00
CA ASN A 121 -10.42 15.98 10.91
C ASN A 121 -11.50 14.94 11.25
N ASN A 122 -12.16 15.09 12.40
CA ASN A 122 -13.22 14.19 12.85
C ASN A 122 -14.41 14.10 11.87
N VAL A 123 -14.72 15.19 11.15
CA VAL A 123 -15.80 15.21 10.16
C VAL A 123 -15.50 14.27 8.99
N ILE A 124 -14.22 14.19 8.58
CA ILE A 124 -13.77 13.26 7.52
C ILE A 124 -13.97 11.81 7.99
N LEU A 125 -13.58 11.50 9.23
CA LEU A 125 -13.71 10.17 9.80
C LEU A 125 -15.19 9.73 9.94
N GLU A 126 -16.05 10.63 10.42
CA GLU A 126 -17.48 10.36 10.57
C GLU A 126 -18.16 10.15 9.21
N THR A 127 -17.82 10.99 8.23
CA THR A 127 -18.34 10.87 6.85
C THR A 127 -17.93 9.53 6.23
N LEU A 128 -16.67 9.13 6.40
CA LEU A 128 -16.16 7.84 5.91
C LEU A 128 -16.88 6.64 6.52
N LYS A 129 -17.46 6.77 7.71
CA LYS A 129 -18.13 5.66 8.40
C LYS A 129 -19.64 5.64 8.20
N ASN A 130 -20.22 6.67 7.57
CA ASN A 130 -21.66 6.76 7.38
C ASN A 130 -22.11 5.98 6.12
N PRO A 131 -22.85 4.87 6.24
CA PRO A 131 -23.33 4.11 5.09
C PRO A 131 -24.33 4.90 4.22
N GLU A 132 -25.04 5.86 4.80
CA GLU A 132 -25.99 6.72 4.07
C GLU A 132 -25.29 7.71 3.11
N SER A 133 -23.97 7.80 3.18
CA SER A 133 -23.18 8.59 2.22
C SER A 133 -23.02 7.91 0.85
N LEU A 134 -23.34 6.61 0.75
CA LEU A 134 -23.24 5.86 -0.49
C LEU A 134 -24.42 6.15 -1.43
N THR A 135 -24.10 6.29 -2.71
CA THR A 135 -25.06 6.49 -3.79
C THR A 135 -25.45 5.18 -4.48
N GLY A 136 -24.71 4.10 -4.22
CA GLY A 136 -24.85 2.80 -4.88
C GLY A 136 -24.14 2.72 -6.23
N ASP A 137 -23.44 3.79 -6.63
CA ASP A 137 -22.56 3.83 -7.79
C ASP A 137 -21.13 4.08 -7.29
N LEU A 138 -20.29 3.03 -7.35
CA LEU A 138 -18.89 3.10 -6.88
C LEU A 138 -18.15 4.30 -7.47
N LYS A 139 -18.38 4.63 -8.74
CA LYS A 139 -17.65 5.73 -9.39
C LYS A 139 -17.98 7.05 -8.72
N ARG A 140 -19.26 7.28 -8.39
CA ARG A 140 -19.70 8.47 -7.66
C ARG A 140 -19.25 8.44 -6.21
N ASP A 141 -19.30 7.29 -5.57
CA ASP A 141 -18.93 7.13 -4.16
C ASP A 141 -17.43 7.38 -3.95
N ILE A 142 -16.58 6.94 -4.88
CA ILE A 142 -15.15 7.27 -4.89
C ILE A 142 -14.91 8.76 -5.13
N LEU A 143 -15.64 9.40 -6.04
CA LEU A 143 -15.48 10.84 -6.31
C LEU A 143 -15.95 11.72 -5.14
N ASN A 144 -16.90 11.24 -4.34
CA ASN A 144 -17.41 11.94 -3.16
C ASN A 144 -16.62 11.64 -1.88
N ALA A 145 -15.80 10.58 -1.90
CA ALA A 145 -14.98 10.22 -0.76
C ALA A 145 -13.85 11.26 -0.52
N PRO A 146 -13.39 11.42 0.72
CA PRO A 146 -12.23 12.25 1.04
C PRO A 146 -11.03 11.91 0.16
N PHE A 147 -10.47 12.93 -0.50
CA PHE A 147 -9.41 12.76 -1.49
C PHE A 147 -8.22 11.94 -0.99
N ILE A 148 -7.81 12.15 0.27
CA ILE A 148 -6.70 11.40 0.87
C ILE A 148 -7.03 9.90 1.04
N PHE A 149 -8.28 9.56 1.34
CA PHE A 149 -8.71 8.17 1.43
C PHE A 149 -8.68 7.49 0.07
N VAL A 150 -9.19 8.16 -0.97
CA VAL A 150 -9.12 7.69 -2.36
C VAL A 150 -7.68 7.44 -2.80
N LYS A 151 -6.75 8.34 -2.42
CA LYS A 151 -5.32 8.20 -2.67
C LYS A 151 -4.74 6.96 -2.00
N PHE A 152 -5.11 6.65 -0.75
CA PHE A 152 -4.69 5.41 -0.07
C PHE A 152 -5.25 4.18 -0.77
N ILE A 153 -6.54 4.14 -1.09
CA ILE A 153 -7.17 2.98 -1.77
C ILE A 153 -6.46 2.70 -3.10
N SER A 154 -6.34 3.72 -3.95
CA SER A 154 -5.65 3.63 -5.24
C SER A 154 -4.22 3.17 -5.05
N PHE A 155 -3.46 3.79 -4.15
CA PHE A 155 -2.05 3.51 -4.01
C PHE A 155 -1.76 2.14 -3.37
N LEU A 156 -2.50 1.70 -2.35
CA LEU A 156 -2.20 0.47 -1.63
C LEU A 156 -2.68 -0.77 -2.41
N PHE A 157 -3.85 -0.68 -3.06
CA PHE A 157 -4.53 -1.84 -3.62
C PHE A 157 -4.52 -1.92 -5.15
N MET A 158 -4.21 -0.82 -5.87
CA MET A 158 -4.19 -0.81 -7.35
C MET A 158 -2.76 -0.83 -7.90
N GLU A 159 -2.59 -1.38 -9.10
CA GLU A 159 -1.36 -1.25 -9.88
C GLU A 159 -1.25 0.14 -10.50
N GLU A 160 -2.34 0.62 -11.13
CA GLU A 160 -2.44 1.94 -11.75
C GLU A 160 -3.65 2.74 -11.22
N ASP A 161 -3.59 4.07 -11.34
CA ASP A 161 -4.61 4.97 -10.78
C ASP A 161 -5.94 4.88 -11.52
N ASP A 162 -5.85 4.75 -12.84
CA ASP A 162 -7.01 4.71 -13.74
C ASP A 162 -7.84 3.44 -13.52
N ASP A 163 -7.25 2.40 -12.93
CA ASP A 163 -7.95 1.17 -12.58
C ASP A 163 -9.05 1.39 -11.55
N LEU A 164 -8.98 2.46 -10.74
CA LEU A 164 -9.89 2.66 -9.61
C LEU A 164 -11.37 2.79 -10.03
N LEU A 165 -11.64 3.29 -11.23
CA LEU A 165 -12.99 3.47 -11.76
C LEU A 165 -13.39 2.43 -12.80
N ASN A 166 -12.49 1.53 -13.18
CA ASN A 166 -12.73 0.53 -14.20
C ASN A 166 -13.19 -0.80 -13.58
N GLU A 167 -13.81 -1.64 -14.40
CA GLU A 167 -14.08 -3.02 -14.03
C GLU A 167 -12.75 -3.78 -13.93
N ARG A 168 -12.58 -4.54 -12.86
CA ARG A 168 -11.31 -5.22 -12.54
C ARG A 168 -11.57 -6.68 -12.27
N SER A 169 -10.73 -7.54 -12.85
CA SER A 169 -10.71 -8.95 -12.49
C SER A 169 -9.67 -9.21 -11.41
N ILE A 170 -10.00 -10.04 -10.43
CA ILE A 170 -9.09 -10.45 -9.35
C ILE A 170 -9.31 -11.91 -9.01
N THR A 171 -8.30 -12.62 -8.52
CA THR A 171 -8.50 -13.95 -7.93
C THR A 171 -9.13 -13.84 -6.54
N GLU A 172 -9.75 -14.92 -6.08
CA GLU A 172 -10.34 -14.98 -4.73
C GLU A 172 -9.27 -14.75 -3.64
N VAL A 173 -8.09 -15.35 -3.79
CA VAL A 173 -7.00 -15.27 -2.80
C VAL A 173 -6.42 -13.85 -2.70
N GLU A 174 -6.28 -13.15 -3.83
CA GLU A 174 -5.87 -11.74 -3.85
C GLU A 174 -6.94 -10.84 -3.21
N LEU A 175 -8.24 -11.09 -3.48
CA LEU A 175 -9.34 -10.33 -2.89
C LEU A 175 -9.40 -10.52 -1.37
N ASP A 176 -9.25 -11.75 -0.91
CA ASP A 176 -9.16 -12.06 0.52
C ASP A 176 -7.97 -11.35 1.17
N LYS A 177 -6.83 -11.29 0.46
CA LYS A 177 -5.67 -10.54 0.94
C LYS A 177 -5.94 -9.04 1.04
N ILE A 178 -6.64 -8.45 0.08
CA ILE A 178 -7.07 -7.03 0.15
C ILE A 178 -7.94 -6.80 1.39
N LYS A 179 -8.91 -7.68 1.65
CA LYS A 179 -9.79 -7.58 2.83
C LYS A 179 -9.03 -7.74 4.14
N GLU A 180 -8.08 -8.68 4.21
CA GLU A 180 -7.19 -8.88 5.35
C GLU A 180 -6.39 -7.61 5.64
N ILE A 181 -5.74 -7.04 4.63
CA ILE A 181 -4.99 -5.79 4.75
C ILE A 181 -5.93 -4.67 5.22
N GLY A 182 -7.12 -4.57 4.64
CA GLY A 182 -8.13 -3.59 5.06
C GLY A 182 -8.50 -3.70 6.54
N SER A 183 -8.57 -4.92 7.07
CA SER A 183 -8.84 -5.15 8.50
C SER A 183 -7.66 -4.76 9.39
N VAL A 184 -6.43 -5.11 9.02
CA VAL A 184 -5.21 -4.69 9.76
C VAL A 184 -5.09 -3.17 9.81
N LEU A 185 -5.41 -2.51 8.69
CA LEU A 185 -5.40 -1.05 8.55
C LEU A 185 -6.63 -0.37 9.15
N GLU A 186 -7.60 -1.12 9.70
CA GLU A 186 -8.86 -0.61 10.29
C GLU A 186 -9.75 0.22 9.33
N ILE A 187 -9.78 -0.16 8.05
CA ILE A 187 -10.65 0.44 7.01
C ILE A 187 -11.73 -0.52 6.49
N ASP A 188 -11.77 -1.75 6.98
CA ASP A 188 -12.78 -2.76 6.67
C ASP A 188 -14.22 -2.34 7.02
N ASN A 189 -14.37 -1.38 7.94
CA ASN A 189 -15.66 -0.78 8.31
C ASN A 189 -16.05 0.46 7.50
N VAL A 190 -15.22 0.91 6.55
CA VAL A 190 -15.50 2.06 5.70
C VAL A 190 -16.39 1.60 4.53
N PRO A 191 -17.63 2.11 4.37
CA PRO A 191 -18.54 1.62 3.34
C PRO A 191 -17.97 1.74 1.93
N VAL A 192 -17.23 2.81 1.62
CA VAL A 192 -16.56 2.98 0.31
C VAL A 192 -15.51 1.88 0.06
N PHE A 193 -14.80 1.41 1.09
CA PHE A 193 -13.86 0.30 0.96
C PHE A 193 -14.56 -1.03 0.72
N GLN A 194 -15.70 -1.26 1.38
CA GLN A 194 -16.52 -2.46 1.17
C GLN A 194 -17.04 -2.52 -0.27
N VAL A 195 -17.65 -1.43 -0.76
CA VAL A 195 -18.12 -1.34 -2.15
C VAL A 195 -16.95 -1.47 -3.14
N PHE A 196 -15.78 -0.93 -2.82
CA PHE A 196 -14.57 -1.14 -3.60
C PHE A 196 -14.20 -2.63 -3.69
N CYS A 197 -14.20 -3.36 -2.57
CA CYS A 197 -13.94 -4.81 -2.56
C CYS A 197 -15.01 -5.60 -3.33
N ASP A 198 -16.27 -5.21 -3.22
CA ASP A 198 -17.40 -5.88 -3.87
C ASP A 198 -17.47 -5.62 -5.38
N SER A 199 -16.77 -4.58 -5.87
CA SER A 199 -16.75 -4.22 -7.29
C SER A 199 -15.87 -5.09 -8.17
N PHE A 200 -15.02 -5.93 -7.57
CA PHE A 200 -14.14 -6.80 -8.33
C PHE A 200 -14.91 -7.99 -8.94
N VAL A 201 -14.59 -8.30 -10.18
CA VAL A 201 -15.05 -9.52 -10.85
C VAL A 201 -14.10 -10.65 -10.48
N VAL A 202 -14.54 -11.55 -9.60
CA VAL A 202 -13.73 -12.68 -9.17
C VAL A 202 -13.59 -13.68 -10.32
N ARG A 203 -12.34 -13.92 -10.76
CA ARG A 203 -12.01 -14.98 -11.72
C ARG A 203 -11.63 -16.25 -10.97
N PRO A 204 -12.04 -17.44 -11.43
CA PRO A 204 -11.59 -18.70 -10.85
C PRO A 204 -10.06 -18.78 -10.96
N GLY A 205 -9.39 -19.02 -9.82
CA GLY A 205 -7.94 -19.18 -9.78
C GLY A 205 -7.52 -20.39 -10.60
N ASN A 206 -6.47 -20.25 -11.42
CA ASN A 206 -5.81 -21.42 -11.99
C ASN A 206 -5.18 -22.19 -10.83
N VAL A 207 -5.84 -23.28 -10.43
CA VAL A 207 -5.22 -24.33 -9.63
C VAL A 207 -4.10 -24.90 -10.49
N VAL A 208 -2.85 -24.50 -10.23
CA VAL A 208 -1.65 -25.16 -10.78
C VAL A 208 -1.32 -26.35 -9.90
#